data_AF-A0A970W0F6-F1
#
_entry.id   AF-A0A970W0F6-F1
#
_cell.length_a   1.000
_cell.length_b   1.000
_cell.length_c   1.000
_cell.angle_alpha   90.00
_cell.angle_beta   90.00
_cell.angle_gamma   90.00
#
_symmetry.space_group_name_H-M   'P 1'
#
loop_
_entity.id
_entity.type
_entity.pdbx_description
1 polymer ?
#
loop_
_entity_poly.entity_id
_entity_poly.type
_entity_poly.pdbx_seq_one_letter_code
_entity_poly.pdbx_strand_id
1 'polypeptide(L)'
;MATASVTIDASVLAVPSSLDASDEETYHYVDTILDWSRILNEPWVAVYMSEEASGALLEDGLYPLRDQLRDLFRRHGIVEYDVNTVSRVVDRLLQITPSFECYFRVRDVLADKVSTAPDIKRLGSGSQIRSDLARCLVLIAILRRHCRPPIRDHTLILRRATGRIVNVRALIHDLEHTRDDLETLRLPARIEGDVLVCNDFCGLLEGTDEAAMLADATDDLAIETAIRIALYKSRITRSGNPDWIDLGGMRLGRAFCDDLRRCCRDAGSSFPATALRAIVETIEKENLAAAHALRTGMGGGDPQLIRTGDLAKAWRRDVDREYHLHYWDCGGGVVELASIGVHNDFSIPE
;
A
#
# COMPACT_ATOMS: atom_id res chain seq x y z
N MET A 1 -14.46 -2.94 0.35
CA MET A 1 -13.86 -2.23 1.51
C MET A 1 -12.38 -2.08 1.21
N ALA A 2 -11.72 -1.01 1.68
CA ALA A 2 -10.27 -0.87 1.47
C ALA A 2 -9.55 -2.07 2.09
N THR A 3 -8.58 -2.63 1.38
CA THR A 3 -7.81 -3.81 1.77
C THR A 3 -6.63 -3.44 2.67
N ALA A 4 -6.19 -2.18 2.65
CA ALA A 4 -5.18 -1.62 3.54
C ALA A 4 -5.63 -0.28 4.13
N SER A 5 -4.98 0.14 5.21
CA SER A 5 -5.19 1.46 5.79
C SER A 5 -3.88 2.13 6.19
N VAL A 6 -3.82 3.45 6.08
CA VAL A 6 -2.64 4.23 6.45
C VAL A 6 -3.01 5.49 7.22
N THR A 7 -2.19 5.87 8.19
CA THR A 7 -2.24 7.21 8.80
C THR A 7 -1.01 8.00 8.38
N ILE A 8 -1.20 9.20 7.84
CA ILE A 8 -0.09 10.10 7.50
C ILE A 8 0.24 10.94 8.74
N ASP A 9 1.47 10.79 9.25
CA ASP A 9 1.98 11.64 10.33
C ASP A 9 2.11 13.10 9.87
N ALA A 10 1.80 14.04 10.75
CA ALA A 10 1.85 15.47 10.44
C ALA A 10 3.25 15.94 10.01
N SER A 11 4.33 15.31 10.49
CA SER A 11 5.69 15.66 10.07
C SER A 11 5.96 15.41 8.59
N VAL A 12 5.21 14.50 7.94
CA VAL A 12 5.33 14.26 6.50
C VAL A 12 4.97 15.52 5.70
N LEU A 13 4.02 16.31 6.21
CA LEU A 13 3.53 17.53 5.55
C LEU A 13 4.36 18.78 5.84
N ALA A 14 5.14 18.77 6.93
CA ALA A 14 5.95 19.92 7.29
C ALA A 14 7.13 20.08 6.32
N VAL A 15 7.41 21.32 5.92
CA VAL A 15 8.51 21.62 4.99
C VAL A 15 9.86 21.32 5.66
N PRO A 16 10.80 20.63 4.99
CA PRO A 16 12.16 20.44 5.52
C PRO A 16 12.86 21.77 5.80
N SER A 17 13.76 21.78 6.79
CA SER A 17 14.60 22.95 7.08
C SER A 17 15.44 23.27 5.85
N SER A 18 15.24 24.44 5.26
CA SER A 18 15.97 24.89 4.08
C SER A 18 17.44 25.26 4.35
N LEU A 19 17.91 25.09 5.58
CA LEU A 19 19.31 25.21 5.98
C LEU A 19 20.04 23.87 5.99
N ASP A 20 19.31 22.78 6.22
CA ASP A 20 19.88 21.45 6.49
C ASP A 20 19.53 20.42 5.40
N ALA A 21 18.50 20.70 4.60
CA ALA A 21 18.07 19.81 3.53
C ALA A 21 19.08 19.76 2.39
N SER A 22 19.33 18.56 1.86
CA SER A 22 20.01 18.41 0.57
C SER A 22 19.05 18.64 -0.59
N ASP A 23 19.57 18.82 -1.80
CA ASP A 23 18.74 18.87 -3.02
C ASP A 23 17.90 17.59 -3.12
N GLU A 24 18.52 16.43 -2.94
CA GLU A 24 17.86 15.11 -2.97
C GLU A 24 16.70 15.00 -1.97
N GLU A 25 16.92 15.44 -0.72
CA GLU A 25 15.87 15.44 0.31
C GLU A 25 14.72 16.39 -0.06
N THR A 26 15.02 17.48 -0.76
CA THR A 26 14.02 18.46 -1.19
C THR A 26 13.15 17.90 -2.31
N TYR A 27 13.76 17.31 -3.34
CA TYR A 27 13.02 16.65 -4.43
C TYR A 27 12.18 15.48 -3.88
N HIS A 28 12.78 14.65 -3.03
CA HIS A 28 12.08 13.53 -2.40
C HIS A 28 10.87 13.99 -1.56
N TYR A 29 10.98 15.11 -0.83
CA TYR A 29 9.84 15.69 -0.12
C TYR A 29 8.71 16.08 -1.07
N VAL A 30 9.02 16.78 -2.16
CA VAL A 30 7.99 17.20 -3.13
C VAL A 30 7.32 15.99 -3.77
N ASP A 31 8.10 15.01 -4.22
CA ASP A 31 7.60 13.77 -4.83
C ASP A 31 6.71 13.00 -3.84
N THR A 32 7.12 12.89 -2.58
CA THR A 32 6.35 12.24 -1.51
C THR A 32 4.98 12.91 -1.33
N ILE A 33 4.91 14.25 -1.28
CA ILE A 33 3.64 14.98 -1.16
C ILE A 33 2.73 14.72 -2.37
N LEU A 34 3.30 14.70 -3.58
CA LEU A 34 2.55 14.42 -4.81
C LEU A 34 2.03 12.98 -4.85
N ASP A 35 2.82 12.01 -4.40
CA ASP A 35 2.42 10.61 -4.32
C ASP A 35 1.26 10.40 -3.34
N TRP A 36 1.28 11.06 -2.18
CA TRP A 36 0.14 11.02 -1.25
C TRP A 36 -1.14 11.59 -1.87
N SER A 37 -1.02 12.62 -2.73
CA SER A 37 -2.19 13.11 -3.49
C SER A 37 -2.76 12.08 -4.45
N ARG A 38 -1.93 11.18 -5.00
CA ARG A 38 -2.38 10.11 -5.91
C ARG A 38 -3.14 9.05 -5.13
N ILE A 39 -2.55 8.60 -4.01
CA ILE A 39 -3.08 7.57 -3.12
C ILE A 39 -4.45 7.93 -2.55
N LEU A 40 -4.72 9.22 -2.30
CA LEU A 40 -6.05 9.68 -1.88
C LEU A 40 -7.19 9.27 -2.81
N ASN A 41 -6.91 8.98 -4.09
CA ASN A 41 -7.92 8.56 -5.06
C ASN A 41 -7.89 7.04 -5.34
N GLU A 42 -7.01 6.29 -4.66
CA GLU A 42 -6.89 4.85 -4.81
C GLU A 42 -7.94 4.14 -3.91
N PRO A 43 -8.85 3.33 -4.46
CA PRO A 43 -9.96 2.76 -3.70
C PRO A 43 -9.57 1.61 -2.76
N TRP A 44 -8.36 1.07 -2.93
CA TRP A 44 -7.89 -0.08 -2.16
C TRP A 44 -7.26 0.30 -0.82
N VAL A 45 -6.90 1.58 -0.62
CA VAL A 45 -6.26 2.07 0.60
C VAL A 45 -7.07 3.18 1.23
N ALA A 46 -7.38 3.02 2.52
CA ALA A 46 -7.98 4.08 3.31
C ALA A 46 -6.89 4.95 3.94
N VAL A 47 -6.91 6.24 3.63
CA VAL A 47 -5.95 7.22 4.14
C VAL A 47 -6.58 7.99 5.29
N TYR A 48 -5.84 8.12 6.40
CA TYR A 48 -6.23 8.84 7.61
C TYR A 48 -5.16 9.86 8.00
N MET A 49 -5.55 10.82 8.84
CA MET A 49 -4.65 11.70 9.57
C MET A 49 -5.11 11.84 11.01
N SER A 50 -4.20 12.24 11.90
CA SER A 50 -4.58 12.66 13.26
C SER A 50 -5.51 13.88 13.21
N GLU A 51 -6.54 13.89 14.05
CA GLU A 51 -7.40 15.08 14.24
C GLU A 51 -6.63 16.29 14.78
N GLU A 52 -5.49 16.05 15.45
CA GLU A 52 -4.60 17.09 15.98
C GLU A 52 -3.56 17.55 14.96
N ALA A 53 -3.40 16.85 13.82
CA ALA A 53 -2.31 17.08 12.86
C ALA A 53 -2.20 18.55 12.41
N SER A 54 -3.32 19.18 12.05
CA SER A 54 -3.34 20.59 11.64
C SER A 54 -3.00 21.53 12.80
N GLY A 55 -3.47 21.21 14.02
CA GLY A 55 -3.19 22.00 15.22
C GLY A 55 -1.72 21.94 15.60
N ALA A 56 -1.14 20.73 15.61
CA ALA A 56 0.27 20.51 15.89
C ALA A 56 1.18 21.24 14.88
N LEU A 57 0.85 21.21 13.60
CA LEU A 57 1.57 21.95 12.56
C LEU A 57 1.51 23.48 12.75
N LEU A 58 0.34 24.00 13.12
CA LEU A 58 0.15 25.43 13.38
C LEU A 58 0.93 25.90 14.61
N GLU A 59 0.85 25.16 15.71
CA GLU A 59 1.51 25.50 16.98
C GLU A 59 3.03 25.47 16.87
N ASP A 60 3.58 24.53 16.10
CA ASP A 60 5.02 24.47 15.81
C ASP A 60 5.45 25.47 14.70
N GLY A 61 4.53 26.27 14.15
CA GLY A 61 4.82 27.27 13.12
C GLY A 61 5.20 26.68 11.75
N LEU A 62 4.80 25.43 11.49
CA LEU A 62 5.10 24.66 10.27
C LEU A 62 3.97 24.71 9.23
N TYR A 63 2.86 25.37 9.58
CA TYR A 63 1.73 25.64 8.71
C TYR A 63 1.21 27.07 8.95
N PRO A 64 0.76 27.82 7.92
CA PRO A 64 0.75 27.48 6.49
C PRO A 64 2.15 27.42 5.87
N LEU A 65 2.35 26.49 4.93
CA LEU A 65 3.67 26.12 4.39
C LEU A 65 4.19 26.99 3.23
N ARG A 66 3.39 27.94 2.70
CA ARG A 66 3.75 28.66 1.46
C ARG A 66 5.07 29.42 1.55
N ASP A 67 5.30 30.14 2.64
CA ASP A 67 6.53 30.92 2.80
C ASP A 67 7.75 30.00 2.94
N GLN A 68 7.61 28.90 3.68
CA GLN A 68 8.66 27.90 3.86
C GLN A 68 9.01 27.18 2.55
N LEU A 69 8.00 26.80 1.77
CA LEU A 69 8.18 26.22 0.43
C LEU A 69 8.88 27.18 -0.51
N ARG A 70 8.49 28.46 -0.52
CA ARG A 70 9.12 29.47 -1.38
C ARG A 70 10.59 29.65 -1.03
N ASP A 71 10.92 29.67 0.26
CA ASP A 71 12.30 29.77 0.71
C ASP A 71 13.11 28.51 0.36
N LEU A 72 12.53 27.32 0.53
CA LEU A 72 13.14 26.05 0.15
C LEU A 72 13.42 25.99 -1.36
N PHE A 73 12.41 26.26 -2.19
CA PHE A 73 12.54 26.19 -3.66
C PHE A 73 13.55 27.19 -4.18
N ARG A 74 13.54 28.43 -3.65
CA ARG A 74 14.49 29.47 -4.04
C ARG A 74 15.93 29.07 -3.72
N ARG A 75 16.18 28.43 -2.57
CA ARG A 75 17.54 28.04 -2.15
C ARG A 75 18.07 26.85 -2.95
N HIS A 76 17.22 25.87 -3.23
CA HIS A 76 17.58 24.66 -3.98
C HIS A 76 17.41 24.81 -5.50
N GLY A 77 17.01 26.00 -5.98
CA GLY A 77 16.87 26.28 -7.40
C GLY A 77 15.77 25.47 -8.10
N ILE A 78 14.75 25.04 -7.36
CA ILE A 78 13.64 24.24 -7.89
C ILE A 78 12.73 25.12 -8.74
N VAL A 79 12.58 24.76 -10.01
CA VAL A 79 11.77 25.51 -10.99
C VAL A 79 10.72 24.64 -11.68
N GLU A 80 10.86 23.32 -11.56
CA GLU A 80 10.00 22.29 -12.12
C GLU A 80 8.64 22.23 -11.41
N TYR A 81 8.61 22.65 -10.15
CA TYR A 81 7.45 22.60 -9.28
C TYR A 81 6.97 24.01 -8.88
N ASP A 82 5.65 24.20 -8.88
CA ASP A 82 5.01 25.42 -8.39
C ASP A 82 4.64 25.28 -6.90
N VAL A 83 5.04 26.27 -6.10
CA VAL A 83 4.77 26.34 -4.65
C VAL A 83 3.27 26.25 -4.35
N ASN A 84 2.42 26.87 -5.18
CA ASN A 84 0.97 26.85 -4.93
C ASN A 84 0.39 25.46 -5.16
N THR A 85 0.92 24.72 -6.13
CA THR A 85 0.50 23.35 -6.43
C THR A 85 0.79 22.44 -5.23
N VAL A 86 2.02 22.46 -4.70
CA VAL A 86 2.39 21.66 -3.52
C VAL A 86 1.58 22.10 -2.29
N SER A 87 1.44 23.40 -2.05
CA SER A 87 0.62 23.92 -0.95
C SER A 87 -0.84 23.47 -1.02
N ARG A 88 -1.44 23.46 -2.22
CA ARG A 88 -2.84 23.02 -2.41
C ARG A 88 -3.00 21.52 -2.15
N VAL A 89 -2.00 20.72 -2.48
CA VAL A 89 -2.03 19.27 -2.19
C VAL A 89 -2.05 19.04 -0.68
N VAL A 90 -1.19 19.73 0.08
CA VAL A 90 -1.18 19.62 1.54
C VAL A 90 -2.46 20.14 2.17
N ASP A 91 -2.98 21.29 1.69
CA ASP A 91 -4.27 21.83 2.15
C ASP A 91 -5.40 20.81 1.88
N ARG A 92 -5.40 20.18 0.71
CA ARG A 92 -6.36 19.12 0.36
C ARG A 92 -6.23 17.92 1.30
N LEU A 93 -5.01 17.41 1.53
CA LEU A 93 -4.74 16.29 2.44
C LEU A 93 -5.31 16.58 3.84
N LEU A 94 -5.02 17.75 4.41
CA LEU A 94 -5.53 18.12 5.74
C LEU A 94 -7.06 18.28 5.78
N GLN A 95 -7.69 18.71 4.69
CA GLN A 95 -9.13 19.00 4.65
C GLN A 95 -10.01 17.78 4.38
N ILE A 96 -9.60 16.88 3.48
CA ILE A 96 -10.46 15.79 3.01
C ILE A 96 -10.16 14.46 3.71
N THR A 97 -8.98 14.33 4.33
CA THR A 97 -8.57 13.06 4.92
C THR A 97 -9.33 12.86 6.24
N PRO A 98 -10.05 11.74 6.40
CA PRO A 98 -10.77 11.45 7.65
C PRO A 98 -9.82 11.29 8.83
N SER A 99 -10.32 11.60 10.03
CA SER A 99 -9.58 11.39 11.27
C SER A 99 -9.39 9.89 11.56
N PHE A 100 -8.16 9.51 11.88
CA PHE A 100 -7.79 8.21 12.42
C PHE A 100 -8.58 7.88 13.69
N GLU A 101 -8.65 8.85 14.61
CA GLU A 101 -9.31 8.73 15.91
C GLU A 101 -10.80 8.43 15.77
N CYS A 102 -11.47 9.20 14.91
CA CYS A 102 -12.90 9.05 14.63
C CYS A 102 -13.20 7.68 14.00
N TYR A 103 -12.42 7.28 13.00
CA TYR A 103 -12.63 6.00 12.30
C TYR A 103 -12.41 4.79 13.21
N PHE A 104 -11.30 4.78 13.96
CA PHE A 104 -10.96 3.66 14.84
C PHE A 104 -11.63 3.74 16.22
N ARG A 105 -12.39 4.80 16.50
CA ARG A 105 -13.13 5.04 17.75
C ARG A 105 -12.22 5.13 18.99
N VAL A 106 -11.00 5.63 18.82
CA VAL A 106 -10.02 5.89 19.89
C VAL A 106 -9.58 7.35 19.80
N ARG A 107 -9.92 8.15 20.80
CA ARG A 107 -9.77 9.60 20.73
C ARG A 107 -8.42 10.06 21.26
N ASP A 108 -8.12 9.69 22.48
CA ASP A 108 -6.92 10.17 23.16
C ASP A 108 -6.35 9.12 24.12
N VAL A 109 -5.07 9.25 24.45
CA VAL A 109 -4.37 8.37 25.37
C VAL A 109 -3.42 9.18 26.26
N LEU A 110 -3.62 9.06 27.57
CA LEU A 110 -2.69 9.59 28.55
C LEU A 110 -1.61 8.54 28.81
N ALA A 111 -0.42 8.76 28.25
CA ALA A 111 0.71 7.84 28.34
C ALA A 111 1.96 8.46 28.96
N ASP A 112 2.60 7.72 29.85
CA ASP A 112 3.89 8.03 30.45
C ASP A 112 4.98 7.07 29.98
N LYS A 113 6.23 7.52 30.09
CA LYS A 113 7.44 6.72 29.79
C LYS A 113 7.42 6.08 28.40
N VAL A 114 6.83 6.75 27.42
CA VAL A 114 6.78 6.28 26.03
C VAL A 114 8.20 6.13 25.49
N SER A 115 8.56 4.93 25.04
CA SER A 115 9.81 4.65 24.34
C SER A 115 9.56 3.90 23.03
N THR A 116 10.41 4.16 22.04
CA THR A 116 10.32 3.56 20.71
C THR A 116 11.64 2.92 20.31
N ALA A 117 11.58 1.83 19.55
CA ALA A 117 12.73 1.18 18.95
C ALA A 117 12.40 0.79 17.50
N PRO A 118 12.99 1.45 16.48
CA PRO A 118 13.98 2.55 16.57
C PRO A 118 13.44 3.81 17.25
N ASP A 119 14.34 4.67 17.78
CA ASP A 119 13.97 5.94 18.42
C ASP A 119 13.52 6.96 17.36
N ILE A 120 12.21 7.08 17.19
CA ILE A 120 11.60 7.96 16.20
C ILE A 120 11.26 9.35 16.74
N LYS A 121 11.55 9.62 18.01
CA LYS A 121 11.34 10.97 18.59
C LYS A 121 12.22 12.05 17.95
N ARG A 122 13.27 11.64 17.23
CA ARG A 122 14.19 12.55 16.54
C ARG A 122 13.69 12.99 15.16
N LEU A 123 12.57 12.47 14.69
CA LEU A 123 12.08 12.69 13.32
C LEU A 123 11.34 14.02 13.12
N GLY A 124 10.81 14.62 14.19
CA GLY A 124 10.07 15.88 14.15
C GLY A 124 10.86 17.05 14.73
N SER A 125 10.86 18.18 14.05
CA SER A 125 11.51 19.43 14.50
C SER A 125 10.72 20.11 15.63
N GLY A 126 9.39 19.97 15.62
CA GLY A 126 8.47 20.62 16.56
C GLY A 126 8.06 19.74 17.75
N SER A 127 7.78 20.37 18.90
CA SER A 127 7.39 19.65 20.11
C SER A 127 6.00 19.04 20.01
N GLN A 128 5.08 19.73 19.34
CA GLN A 128 3.70 19.28 19.23
C GLN A 128 3.56 18.14 18.24
N ILE A 129 4.23 18.23 17.09
CA ILE A 129 4.29 17.12 16.13
C ILE A 129 4.90 15.86 16.77
N ARG A 130 5.96 16.01 17.58
CA ARG A 130 6.55 14.86 18.29
C ARG A 130 5.59 14.27 19.32
N SER A 131 4.79 15.10 19.98
CA SER A 131 3.78 14.66 20.94
C SER A 131 2.65 13.91 20.25
N ASP A 132 2.11 14.48 19.16
CA ASP A 132 1.07 13.87 18.32
C ASP A 132 1.54 12.54 17.70
N LEU A 133 2.77 12.48 17.18
CA LEU A 133 3.37 11.24 16.69
C LEU A 133 3.44 10.17 17.80
N ALA A 134 3.91 10.56 19.00
CA ALA A 134 3.98 9.64 20.14
C ALA A 134 2.58 9.12 20.54
N ARG A 135 1.57 9.99 20.53
CA ARG A 135 0.16 9.64 20.77
C ARG A 135 -0.35 8.64 19.73
N CYS A 136 -0.16 8.94 18.44
CA CYS A 136 -0.56 8.08 17.32
C CYS A 136 0.07 6.68 17.41
N LEU A 137 1.37 6.59 17.68
CA LEU A 137 2.08 5.31 17.83
C LEU A 137 1.51 4.45 18.95
N VAL A 138 1.22 5.08 20.09
CA VAL A 138 0.62 4.39 21.25
C VAL A 138 -0.79 3.90 20.91
N LEU A 139 -1.63 4.74 20.30
CA LEU A 139 -2.98 4.35 19.88
C LEU A 139 -2.95 3.20 18.88
N ILE A 140 -2.10 3.27 17.85
CA ILE A 140 -1.95 2.20 16.86
C ILE A 140 -1.45 0.91 17.53
N ALA A 141 -0.48 0.98 18.44
CA ALA A 141 0.01 -0.19 19.18
C ALA A 141 -1.09 -0.83 20.05
N ILE A 142 -1.96 -0.02 20.67
CA ILE A 142 -3.12 -0.51 21.43
C ILE A 142 -4.09 -1.22 20.48
N LEU A 143 -4.47 -0.59 19.37
CA LEU A 143 -5.39 -1.19 18.39
C LEU A 143 -4.83 -2.49 17.80
N ARG A 144 -3.54 -2.57 17.53
CA ARG A 144 -2.92 -3.78 16.97
C ARG A 144 -2.94 -4.97 17.92
N ARG A 145 -2.80 -4.72 19.22
CA ARG A 145 -2.60 -5.79 20.22
C ARG A 145 -3.83 -6.09 21.08
N HIS A 146 -4.64 -5.08 21.38
CA HIS A 146 -5.66 -5.15 22.41
C HIS A 146 -7.10 -5.10 21.89
N CYS A 147 -7.33 -4.65 20.66
CA CYS A 147 -8.67 -4.65 20.08
C CYS A 147 -9.02 -6.00 19.42
N ARG A 148 -10.31 -6.22 19.15
CA ARG A 148 -10.85 -7.45 18.57
C ARG A 148 -11.85 -7.11 17.45
N PRO A 149 -11.58 -7.49 16.18
CA PRO A 149 -10.34 -8.09 15.69
C PRO A 149 -9.16 -7.10 15.70
N PRO A 150 -7.92 -7.58 15.87
CA PRO A 150 -6.73 -6.72 15.86
C PRO A 150 -6.51 -6.07 14.49
N ILE A 151 -6.06 -4.82 14.49
CA ILE A 151 -5.87 -4.04 13.26
C ILE A 151 -4.48 -4.29 12.68
N ARG A 152 -4.31 -5.35 11.91
CA ARG A 152 -2.98 -5.81 11.45
C ARG A 152 -2.45 -5.06 10.23
N ASP A 153 -3.33 -4.51 9.41
CA ASP A 153 -2.99 -3.94 8.10
C ASP A 153 -3.08 -2.40 8.10
N HIS A 154 -2.73 -1.81 9.24
CA HIS A 154 -2.64 -0.36 9.39
C HIS A 154 -1.17 0.08 9.52
N THR A 155 -0.75 0.98 8.62
CA THR A 155 0.63 1.48 8.53
C THR A 155 0.67 2.98 8.84
N LEU A 156 1.63 3.41 9.66
CA LEU A 156 1.89 4.81 9.92
C LEU A 156 2.98 5.33 8.98
N ILE A 157 2.65 6.34 8.19
CA ILE A 157 3.61 7.00 7.31
C ILE A 157 4.42 8.01 8.11
N LEU A 158 5.74 7.90 8.05
CA LEU A 158 6.68 8.79 8.74
C LEU A 158 7.50 9.57 7.72
N ARG A 159 7.97 10.77 8.07
CA ARG A 159 8.93 11.50 7.23
C ARG A 159 10.20 10.68 6.94
N ARG A 160 10.72 9.97 7.94
CA ARG A 160 11.88 9.07 7.82
C ARG A 160 11.78 7.90 8.80
N ALA A 161 11.35 6.74 8.36
CA ALA A 161 11.49 5.47 9.07
C ALA A 161 12.85 4.83 8.74
N THR A 162 13.46 4.26 9.77
CA THR A 162 14.73 3.51 9.70
C THR A 162 14.53 2.00 9.59
N GLY A 163 13.28 1.57 9.40
CA GLY A 163 12.85 0.19 9.27
C GLY A 163 11.35 0.12 8.99
N ARG A 164 10.77 -1.08 8.93
CA ARG A 164 9.34 -1.30 8.68
C ARG A 164 8.47 -1.43 9.93
N ILE A 165 9.12 -1.59 11.09
CA ILE A 165 8.45 -1.82 12.36
C ILE A 165 9.06 -0.90 13.41
N VAL A 166 8.20 -0.20 14.15
CA VAL A 166 8.56 0.51 15.37
C VAL A 166 7.95 -0.22 16.55
N ASN A 167 8.80 -0.67 17.47
CA ASN A 167 8.34 -1.23 18.73
C ASN A 167 8.07 -0.08 19.70
N VAL A 168 6.89 -0.09 20.31
CA VAL A 168 6.41 0.93 21.25
C VAL A 168 6.27 0.30 22.63
N ARG A 169 6.78 0.98 23.64
CA ARG A 169 6.52 0.65 25.05
C ARG A 169 6.03 1.90 25.77
N ALA A 170 4.97 1.77 26.54
CA ALA A 170 4.39 2.89 27.28
C ALA A 170 3.67 2.42 28.56
N LEU A 171 3.54 3.32 29.53
CA LEU A 171 2.64 3.17 30.67
C LEU A 171 1.39 4.01 30.40
N ILE A 172 0.27 3.34 30.15
CA ILE A 172 -1.00 4.00 29.86
C ILE A 172 -1.74 4.24 31.16
N HIS A 173 -2.12 5.48 31.42
CA HIS A 173 -2.89 5.89 32.59
C HIS A 173 -4.38 6.01 32.28
N ASP A 174 -4.70 6.55 31.11
CA ASP A 174 -6.07 6.73 30.64
C ASP A 174 -6.14 6.52 29.13
N LEU A 175 -7.31 6.11 28.64
CA LEU A 175 -7.59 5.89 27.22
C LEU A 175 -9.03 6.30 26.93
N GLU A 176 -9.23 7.37 26.18
CA GLU A 176 -10.55 7.81 25.75
C GLU A 176 -10.94 7.06 24.47
N HIS A 177 -11.95 6.19 24.56
CA HIS A 177 -12.46 5.44 23.42
C HIS A 177 -13.96 5.19 23.54
N THR A 178 -14.59 4.87 22.41
CA THR A 178 -16.00 4.41 22.40
C THR A 178 -16.13 2.93 22.08
N ARG A 179 -15.01 2.19 21.96
CA ARG A 179 -15.03 0.77 21.59
C ARG A 179 -15.33 -0.16 22.77
N ASP A 180 -16.22 -1.13 22.56
CA ASP A 180 -16.59 -2.12 23.59
C ASP A 180 -15.49 -3.17 23.84
N ASP A 181 -14.63 -3.43 22.85
CA ASP A 181 -13.59 -4.46 22.90
C ASP A 181 -12.36 -4.05 23.74
N LEU A 182 -12.15 -2.75 23.95
CA LEU A 182 -11.05 -2.20 24.75
C LEU A 182 -11.38 -2.04 26.23
N GLU A 183 -12.64 -2.20 26.65
CA GLU A 183 -13.05 -2.11 28.07
C GLU A 183 -12.32 -3.12 28.97
N THR A 184 -11.79 -4.20 28.38
CA THR A 184 -11.05 -5.23 29.12
C THR A 184 -9.62 -4.81 29.49
N LEU A 185 -9.10 -3.72 28.91
CA LEU A 185 -7.78 -3.18 29.23
C LEU A 185 -7.81 -2.49 30.60
N ARG A 186 -7.26 -3.15 31.63
CA ARG A 186 -7.21 -2.60 32.99
C ARG A 186 -6.11 -1.54 33.11
N LEU A 187 -6.51 -0.28 33.28
CA LEU A 187 -5.61 0.85 33.46
C LEU A 187 -5.31 1.12 34.96
N PRO A 188 -4.09 1.58 35.31
CA PRO A 188 -2.96 1.82 34.43
C PRO A 188 -2.33 0.52 33.91
N ALA A 189 -1.93 0.49 32.64
CA ALA A 189 -1.40 -0.69 31.96
C ALA A 189 -0.04 -0.40 31.33
N ARG A 190 0.93 -1.31 31.51
CA ARG A 190 2.14 -1.29 30.69
C ARG A 190 1.85 -2.02 29.39
N ILE A 191 1.98 -1.31 28.28
CA ILE A 191 1.82 -1.88 26.95
C ILE A 191 3.18 -2.05 26.27
N GLU A 192 3.29 -3.11 25.49
CA GLU A 192 4.34 -3.29 24.50
C GLU A 192 3.66 -3.67 23.19
N GLY A 193 4.03 -3.06 22.07
CA GLY A 193 3.42 -3.35 20.78
C GLY A 193 4.33 -2.97 19.64
N ASP A 194 3.92 -3.35 18.45
CA ASP A 194 4.59 -3.02 17.19
C ASP A 194 3.66 -2.15 16.35
N VAL A 195 4.23 -1.23 15.58
CA VAL A 195 3.55 -0.40 14.59
C VAL A 195 4.25 -0.58 13.26
N LEU A 196 3.49 -0.88 12.20
CA LEU A 196 4.01 -0.89 10.84
C LEU A 196 4.26 0.55 10.39
N VAL A 197 5.42 0.81 9.80
CA VAL A 197 5.80 2.14 9.31
C VAL A 197 6.43 2.08 7.93
N CYS A 198 6.26 3.16 7.16
CA CYS A 198 6.99 3.41 5.90
C CYS A 198 7.11 4.92 5.64
N ASN A 199 7.82 5.29 4.57
CA ASN A 199 8.19 6.71 4.32
C ASN A 199 7.46 7.31 3.13
N ASP A 200 7.11 6.44 2.19
CA ASP A 200 6.59 6.80 0.90
C ASP A 200 5.65 5.69 0.41
N PHE A 201 5.10 5.93 -0.79
CA PHE A 201 4.22 5.00 -1.45
C PHE A 201 4.90 3.66 -1.75
N CYS A 202 6.16 3.71 -2.19
CA CYS A 202 6.94 2.53 -2.51
C CYS A 202 7.06 1.60 -1.30
N GLY A 203 7.44 2.14 -0.15
CA GLY A 203 7.54 1.42 1.11
C GLY A 203 6.20 0.87 1.61
N LEU A 204 5.08 1.57 1.35
CA LEU A 204 3.74 1.05 1.61
C LEU A 204 3.45 -0.21 0.78
N LEU A 205 3.70 -0.12 -0.53
CA LEU A 205 3.49 -1.25 -1.45
C LEU A 205 4.40 -2.42 -1.10
N GLU A 206 5.69 -2.18 -0.86
CA GLU A 206 6.65 -3.20 -0.42
C GLU A 206 6.24 -3.91 0.90
N GLY A 207 5.62 -3.17 1.82
CA GLY A 207 5.16 -3.67 3.11
C GLY A 207 3.82 -4.40 3.07
N THR A 208 3.05 -4.25 2.00
CA THR A 208 1.74 -4.90 1.84
C THR A 208 1.93 -6.38 1.50
N ASP A 209 1.17 -7.30 2.10
CA ASP A 209 1.18 -8.72 1.74
C ASP A 209 0.11 -8.98 0.67
N GLU A 210 0.52 -8.94 -0.60
CA GLU A 210 -0.36 -9.15 -1.75
C GLU A 210 -0.92 -10.58 -1.82
N ALA A 211 -0.20 -11.56 -1.27
CA ALA A 211 -0.65 -12.95 -1.28
C ALA A 211 -1.76 -13.16 -0.25
N ALA A 212 -1.62 -12.57 0.94
CA ALA A 212 -2.69 -12.52 1.93
C ALA A 212 -3.90 -11.73 1.41
N MET A 213 -3.66 -10.57 0.77
CA MET A 213 -4.73 -9.78 0.14
C MET A 213 -5.49 -10.59 -0.90
N LEU A 214 -4.80 -11.38 -1.73
CA LEU A 214 -5.44 -12.26 -2.70
C LEU A 214 -6.21 -13.40 -2.04
N ALA A 215 -5.67 -13.99 -0.98
CA ALA A 215 -6.32 -15.07 -0.24
C ALA A 215 -7.67 -14.62 0.37
N ASP A 216 -7.71 -13.40 0.90
CA ASP A 216 -8.87 -12.82 1.57
C ASP A 216 -9.79 -12.02 0.63
N ALA A 217 -9.47 -11.96 -0.67
CA ALA A 217 -10.19 -11.14 -1.64
C ALA A 217 -11.66 -11.55 -1.81
N THR A 218 -12.57 -10.61 -1.54
CA THR A 218 -14.02 -10.82 -1.69
C THR A 218 -14.60 -10.26 -2.99
N ASP A 219 -13.88 -9.36 -3.65
CA ASP A 219 -14.28 -8.65 -4.86
C ASP A 219 -13.15 -8.56 -5.89
N ASP A 220 -13.51 -8.20 -7.13
CA ASP A 220 -12.58 -8.13 -8.25
C ASP A 220 -11.51 -7.03 -8.08
N LEU A 221 -11.87 -5.95 -7.37
CA LEU A 221 -10.94 -4.85 -7.09
C LEU A 221 -9.79 -5.32 -6.19
N ALA A 222 -10.07 -6.12 -5.16
CA ALA A 222 -9.02 -6.68 -4.30
C ALA A 222 -8.07 -7.60 -5.07
N ILE A 223 -8.60 -8.41 -6.00
CA ILE A 223 -7.79 -9.28 -6.88
C ILE A 223 -6.91 -8.43 -7.80
N GLU A 224 -7.49 -7.47 -8.50
CA GLU A 224 -6.75 -6.58 -9.40
C GLU A 224 -5.65 -5.83 -8.64
N THR A 225 -5.96 -5.33 -7.45
CA THR A 225 -5.00 -4.65 -6.58
C THR A 225 -3.85 -5.58 -6.21
N ALA A 226 -4.12 -6.80 -5.74
CA ALA A 226 -3.07 -7.76 -5.38
C ALA A 226 -2.13 -8.04 -6.57
N ILE A 227 -2.68 -8.18 -7.78
CA ILE A 227 -1.88 -8.37 -9.00
C ILE A 227 -1.04 -7.12 -9.31
N ARG A 228 -1.62 -5.92 -9.23
CA ARG A 228 -0.89 -4.66 -9.45
C ARG A 228 0.24 -4.46 -8.45
N ILE A 229 0.03 -4.79 -7.18
CA ILE A 229 1.08 -4.75 -6.15
C ILE A 229 2.20 -5.74 -6.49
N ALA A 230 1.86 -6.99 -6.85
CA ALA A 230 2.84 -8.00 -7.24
C ALA A 230 3.69 -7.56 -8.46
N LEU A 231 3.04 -6.98 -9.48
CA LEU A 231 3.71 -6.41 -10.65
C LEU A 231 4.65 -5.27 -10.28
N TYR A 232 4.16 -4.32 -9.47
CA TYR A 232 4.95 -3.18 -9.02
C TYR A 232 6.20 -3.63 -8.26
N LYS A 233 6.07 -4.56 -7.31
CA LYS A 233 7.21 -5.14 -6.56
C LYS A 233 8.22 -5.84 -7.47
N SER A 234 7.74 -6.62 -8.45
CA SER A 234 8.60 -7.27 -9.44
C SER A 234 9.40 -6.25 -10.26
N ARG A 235 8.79 -5.11 -10.62
CA ARG A 235 9.47 -4.06 -11.39
C ARG A 235 10.45 -3.24 -10.56
N ILE A 236 10.16 -2.93 -9.28
CA ILE A 236 11.13 -2.27 -8.39
C ILE A 236 12.45 -3.04 -8.37
N THR A 237 12.36 -4.37 -8.25
CA THR A 237 13.53 -5.25 -8.18
C THR A 237 14.39 -5.20 -9.46
N ARG A 238 13.82 -4.80 -10.60
CA ARG A 238 14.50 -4.76 -11.91
C ARG A 238 14.91 -3.35 -12.34
N SER A 239 14.02 -2.36 -12.21
CA SER A 239 14.18 -1.01 -12.77
C SER A 239 14.23 0.11 -11.74
N GLY A 240 14.04 -0.18 -10.45
CA GLY A 240 14.21 0.76 -9.33
C GLY A 240 13.06 1.75 -9.09
N ASN A 241 12.28 2.14 -10.11
CA ASN A 241 11.15 3.07 -9.94
C ASN A 241 10.05 2.88 -11.00
N PRO A 242 9.17 1.87 -10.88
CA PRO A 242 8.05 1.68 -11.80
C PRO A 242 6.95 2.72 -11.61
N ASP A 243 6.26 3.07 -12.70
CA ASP A 243 5.03 3.87 -12.63
C ASP A 243 3.86 2.97 -12.18
N TRP A 244 3.21 3.33 -11.08
CA TRP A 244 2.03 2.64 -10.56
C TRP A 244 0.79 2.78 -11.45
N ILE A 245 0.69 3.90 -12.17
CA ILE A 245 -0.41 4.17 -13.10
C ILE A 245 -0.20 3.36 -14.38
N ASP A 246 1.03 3.29 -14.87
CA ASP A 246 1.40 2.55 -16.09
C ASP A 246 2.08 1.20 -15.76
N LEU A 247 1.32 0.32 -15.12
CA LEU A 247 1.75 -1.06 -14.89
C LEU A 247 1.58 -1.97 -16.13
N GLY A 248 1.25 -1.39 -17.29
CA GLY A 248 1.02 -2.12 -18.53
C GLY A 248 -0.39 -2.67 -18.69
N GLY A 249 -0.68 -3.19 -19.89
CA GLY A 249 -2.02 -3.62 -20.27
C GLY A 249 -2.38 -5.01 -19.73
N MET A 250 -3.03 -5.05 -18.58
CA MET A 250 -3.72 -6.26 -18.10
C MET A 250 -5.23 -6.09 -18.29
N ARG A 251 -5.91 -7.16 -18.68
CA ARG A 251 -7.37 -7.28 -18.62
C ARG A 251 -7.76 -8.51 -17.81
N LEU A 252 -8.80 -8.40 -17.01
CA LEU A 252 -9.38 -9.52 -16.29
C LEU A 252 -10.56 -10.05 -17.09
N GLY A 253 -10.45 -11.31 -17.53
CA GLY A 253 -11.51 -12.04 -18.21
C GLY A 253 -12.66 -12.35 -17.25
N ARG A 254 -13.86 -12.58 -17.82
CA ARG A 254 -15.10 -12.66 -17.04
C ARG A 254 -15.13 -13.79 -16.01
N ALA A 255 -14.44 -14.90 -16.25
CA ALA A 255 -14.39 -16.04 -15.33
C ALA A 255 -13.20 -15.99 -14.36
N PHE A 256 -12.18 -15.19 -14.68
CA PHE A 256 -10.88 -15.25 -14.02
C PHE A 256 -10.95 -14.98 -12.53
N CYS A 257 -11.65 -13.92 -12.11
CA CYS A 257 -11.77 -13.53 -10.71
C CYS A 257 -12.49 -14.60 -9.87
N ASP A 258 -13.52 -15.23 -10.43
CA ASP A 258 -14.28 -16.30 -9.77
C ASP A 258 -13.44 -17.57 -9.63
N ASP A 259 -12.76 -17.94 -10.71
CA ASP A 259 -11.86 -19.10 -10.76
C ASP A 259 -10.68 -18.94 -9.80
N LEU A 260 -10.03 -17.76 -9.77
CA LEU A 260 -8.90 -17.50 -8.91
C LEU A 260 -9.29 -17.53 -7.43
N ARG A 261 -10.43 -16.94 -7.06
CA ARG A 261 -10.94 -17.01 -5.68
C ARG A 261 -11.29 -18.45 -5.29
N ARG A 262 -11.87 -19.23 -6.19
CA ARG A 262 -12.15 -20.65 -5.94
C ARG A 262 -10.84 -21.41 -5.68
N CYS A 263 -9.84 -21.26 -6.55
CA CYS A 263 -8.55 -21.91 -6.36
C CYS A 263 -7.85 -21.46 -5.07
N CYS A 264 -7.92 -20.18 -4.68
CA CYS A 264 -7.34 -19.71 -3.42
C CYS A 264 -7.99 -20.33 -2.17
N ARG A 265 -9.29 -20.69 -2.24
CA ARG A 265 -9.99 -21.39 -1.14
C ARG A 265 -9.70 -22.89 -1.10
N ASP A 266 -9.59 -23.51 -2.27
CA ASP A 266 -9.51 -24.97 -2.40
C ASP A 266 -8.07 -25.49 -2.35
N ALA A 267 -7.09 -24.66 -2.73
CA ALA A 267 -5.68 -25.02 -2.75
C ALA A 267 -4.98 -24.78 -1.40
N GLY A 268 -3.71 -25.19 -1.31
CA GLY A 268 -2.88 -24.97 -0.13
C GLY A 268 -2.52 -23.49 0.09
N SER A 269 -2.08 -23.14 1.31
CA SER A 269 -1.78 -21.75 1.71
C SER A 269 -0.67 -21.05 0.89
N SER A 270 0.13 -21.80 0.13
CA SER A 270 1.15 -21.25 -0.77
C SER A 270 0.61 -20.87 -2.16
N PHE A 271 -0.63 -21.26 -2.49
CA PHE A 271 -1.20 -21.04 -3.81
C PHE A 271 -1.31 -19.55 -4.19
N PRO A 272 -1.82 -18.63 -3.33
CA PRO A 272 -1.95 -17.22 -3.70
C PRO A 272 -0.62 -16.60 -4.17
N ALA A 273 0.46 -16.83 -3.42
CA ALA A 273 1.79 -16.35 -3.80
C ALA A 273 2.29 -16.97 -5.11
N THR A 274 2.00 -18.26 -5.34
CA THR A 274 2.40 -18.98 -6.55
C THR A 274 1.63 -18.51 -7.78
N ALA A 275 0.33 -18.25 -7.62
CA ALA A 275 -0.55 -17.71 -8.65
C ALA A 275 -0.13 -16.28 -9.03
N LEU A 276 0.13 -15.40 -8.05
CA LEU A 276 0.62 -14.05 -8.31
C LEU A 276 1.95 -14.05 -9.06
N ARG A 277 2.90 -14.91 -8.66
CA ARG A 277 4.15 -15.10 -9.41
C ARG A 277 3.84 -15.49 -10.85
N ALA A 278 3.02 -16.53 -11.08
CA ALA A 278 2.70 -16.98 -12.43
C ALA A 278 2.04 -15.88 -13.28
N ILE A 279 1.15 -15.07 -12.72
CA ILE A 279 0.53 -13.92 -13.39
C ILE A 279 1.57 -12.86 -13.75
N VAL A 280 2.45 -12.50 -12.81
CA VAL A 280 3.52 -11.52 -13.04
C VAL A 280 4.44 -11.97 -14.16
N GLU A 281 5.00 -13.19 -14.12
CA GLU A 281 5.91 -13.61 -15.19
C GLU A 281 5.17 -13.80 -16.54
N THR A 282 3.84 -13.98 -16.56
CA THR A 282 3.04 -13.96 -17.80
C THR A 282 3.01 -12.56 -18.40
N ILE A 283 2.64 -11.56 -17.61
CA ILE A 283 2.51 -10.16 -18.05
C ILE A 283 3.87 -9.62 -18.49
N GLU A 284 4.93 -9.97 -17.76
CA GLU A 284 6.30 -9.54 -18.01
C GLU A 284 7.04 -10.39 -19.05
N LYS A 285 6.40 -11.45 -19.58
CA LYS A 285 6.98 -12.38 -20.58
C LYS A 285 8.29 -13.03 -20.12
N GLU A 286 8.36 -13.34 -18.84
CA GLU A 286 9.48 -14.00 -18.18
C GLU A 286 9.23 -15.51 -18.06
N ASN A 287 10.29 -16.31 -17.85
CA ASN A 287 10.19 -17.77 -17.70
C ASN A 287 9.31 -18.46 -18.78
N LEU A 288 9.59 -18.16 -20.05
CA LEU A 288 8.78 -18.66 -21.18
C LEU A 288 8.77 -20.19 -21.33
N ALA A 289 9.66 -20.91 -20.65
CA ALA A 289 9.67 -22.36 -20.61
C ALA A 289 8.40 -22.95 -19.95
N ALA A 290 7.76 -22.19 -19.05
CA ALA A 290 6.50 -22.55 -18.38
C ALA A 290 5.25 -22.10 -19.16
N ALA A 291 5.41 -21.48 -20.33
CA ALA A 291 4.31 -21.00 -21.15
C ALA A 291 4.15 -21.87 -22.41
N HIS A 292 2.91 -22.26 -22.69
CA HIS A 292 2.57 -23.17 -23.76
C HIS A 292 1.41 -22.63 -24.58
N ALA A 293 1.50 -22.75 -25.91
CA ALA A 293 0.38 -22.44 -26.78
C ALA A 293 -0.80 -23.37 -26.44
N LEU A 294 -1.97 -22.79 -26.18
CA LEU A 294 -3.21 -23.55 -26.07
C LEU A 294 -3.70 -23.83 -27.50
N ARG A 295 -3.91 -25.10 -27.84
CA ARG A 295 -4.14 -25.56 -29.22
C ARG A 295 -5.59 -25.97 -29.43
N THR A 296 -6.03 -26.00 -30.69
CA THR A 296 -7.40 -26.41 -31.06
C THR A 296 -7.68 -27.89 -30.81
N GLY A 297 -6.64 -28.70 -30.59
CA GLY A 297 -6.72 -30.12 -30.28
C GLY A 297 -5.59 -30.58 -29.35
N MET A 298 -5.58 -31.88 -29.03
CA MET A 298 -4.62 -32.46 -28.06
C MET A 298 -3.25 -32.78 -28.67
N GLY A 299 -3.07 -32.66 -29.98
CA GLY A 299 -1.84 -32.99 -30.69
C GLY A 299 -0.82 -31.85 -30.68
N GLY A 300 0.47 -32.19 -30.58
CA GLY A 300 1.56 -31.20 -30.67
C GLY A 300 1.66 -30.47 -32.03
N GLY A 301 0.99 -30.99 -33.06
CA GLY A 301 0.88 -30.38 -34.38
C GLY A 301 -0.38 -29.54 -34.60
N ASP A 302 -1.33 -29.55 -33.66
CA ASP A 302 -2.58 -28.80 -33.82
C ASP A 302 -2.31 -27.30 -33.75
N PRO A 303 -2.98 -26.47 -34.56
CA PRO A 303 -2.74 -25.03 -34.54
C PRO A 303 -3.08 -24.42 -33.18
N GLN A 304 -2.40 -23.33 -32.84
CA GLN A 304 -2.75 -22.54 -31.67
C GLN A 304 -4.17 -21.98 -31.84
N LEU A 305 -4.95 -21.98 -30.75
CA LEU A 305 -6.27 -21.39 -30.73
C LEU A 305 -6.14 -19.85 -30.82
N ILE A 306 -6.98 -19.27 -31.67
CA ILE A 306 -7.03 -17.83 -31.96
C ILE A 306 -8.45 -17.35 -31.74
N ARG A 307 -8.64 -16.31 -30.91
CA ARG A 307 -9.96 -15.71 -30.66
C ARG A 307 -10.43 -14.96 -31.90
N THR A 308 -11.65 -15.27 -32.37
CA THR A 308 -12.15 -14.78 -33.66
C THR A 308 -12.34 -13.25 -33.68
N GLY A 309 -12.68 -12.64 -32.54
CA GLY A 309 -13.03 -11.22 -32.46
C GLY A 309 -11.85 -10.25 -32.63
N ASP A 310 -10.67 -10.62 -32.15
CA ASP A 310 -9.50 -9.74 -32.08
C ASP A 310 -8.17 -10.40 -32.46
N LEU A 311 -8.22 -11.66 -32.92
CA LEU A 311 -7.05 -12.47 -33.27
C LEU A 311 -6.08 -12.71 -32.10
N ALA A 312 -6.55 -12.56 -30.86
CA ALA A 312 -5.75 -12.85 -29.69
C ALA A 312 -5.35 -14.34 -29.65
N LYS A 313 -4.12 -14.63 -29.24
CA LYS A 313 -3.57 -16.00 -29.21
C LYS A 313 -3.77 -16.62 -27.84
N ALA A 314 -4.29 -17.85 -27.79
CA ALA A 314 -4.53 -18.54 -26.53
C ALA A 314 -3.24 -19.17 -25.99
N TRP A 315 -2.98 -18.96 -24.71
CA TRP A 315 -1.86 -19.54 -24.00
C TRP A 315 -2.31 -20.15 -22.69
N ARG A 316 -1.50 -21.11 -22.23
CA ARG A 316 -1.54 -21.63 -20.88
C ARG A 316 -0.17 -21.51 -20.23
N ARG A 317 -0.15 -21.30 -18.93
CA ARG A 317 1.07 -21.27 -18.12
C ARG A 317 0.93 -22.18 -16.92
N ASP A 318 2.03 -22.85 -16.58
CA ASP A 318 2.16 -23.60 -15.34
C ASP A 318 2.20 -22.65 -14.13
N VAL A 319 1.24 -22.78 -13.24
CA VAL A 319 1.26 -22.09 -11.93
C VAL A 319 2.05 -22.95 -10.96
N ASP A 320 1.64 -24.22 -10.85
CA ASP A 320 2.35 -25.29 -10.16
C ASP A 320 2.07 -26.64 -10.87
N ARG A 321 2.19 -27.77 -10.16
CA ARG A 321 1.94 -29.10 -10.74
C ARG A 321 0.46 -29.40 -10.97
N GLU A 322 -0.43 -28.69 -10.29
CA GLU A 322 -1.86 -28.98 -10.25
C GLU A 322 -2.68 -27.92 -11.01
N TYR A 323 -2.17 -26.69 -11.13
CA TYR A 323 -2.91 -25.55 -11.67
C TYR A 323 -2.23 -24.89 -12.88
N HIS A 324 -3.05 -24.45 -13.82
CA HIS A 324 -2.67 -23.67 -15.00
C HIS A 324 -3.42 -22.35 -15.06
N LEU A 325 -2.73 -21.31 -15.51
CA LEU A 325 -3.27 -20.01 -15.90
C LEU A 325 -3.53 -20.00 -17.41
N HIS A 326 -4.77 -19.76 -17.82
CA HIS A 326 -5.13 -19.53 -19.23
C HIS A 326 -5.25 -18.03 -19.51
N TYR A 327 -4.67 -17.59 -20.61
CA TYR A 327 -4.66 -16.18 -20.99
C TYR A 327 -4.63 -15.98 -22.50
N TRP A 328 -5.11 -14.81 -22.92
CA TRP A 328 -5.03 -14.34 -24.30
C TRP A 328 -3.91 -13.31 -24.45
N ASP A 329 -2.99 -13.54 -25.39
CA ASP A 329 -2.07 -12.50 -25.85
C ASP A 329 -2.78 -11.68 -26.92
N CYS A 330 -3.19 -10.47 -26.54
CA CYS A 330 -3.97 -9.55 -27.39
C CYS A 330 -3.07 -8.70 -28.31
N GLY A 331 -1.74 -8.91 -28.28
CA GLY A 331 -0.79 -8.04 -28.96
C GLY A 331 -0.59 -6.69 -28.26
N GLY A 332 0.39 -5.91 -28.73
CA GLY A 332 0.69 -4.59 -28.17
C GLY A 332 1.17 -4.59 -26.70
N GLY A 333 1.55 -5.77 -26.16
CA GLY A 333 1.90 -5.93 -24.75
C GLY A 333 0.71 -6.14 -23.82
N VAL A 334 -0.50 -6.30 -24.35
CA VAL A 334 -1.71 -6.52 -23.55
C VAL A 334 -1.95 -8.01 -23.34
N VAL A 335 -2.11 -8.41 -22.07
CA VAL A 335 -2.50 -9.76 -21.67
C VAL A 335 -3.89 -9.71 -21.04
N GLU A 336 -4.77 -10.63 -21.47
CA GLU A 336 -6.05 -10.87 -20.82
C GLU A 336 -5.99 -12.19 -20.05
N LEU A 337 -6.10 -12.11 -18.72
CA LEU A 337 -6.16 -13.28 -17.84
C LEU A 337 -7.57 -13.88 -17.95
N ALA A 338 -7.70 -15.06 -18.56
CA ALA A 338 -9.00 -15.60 -18.95
C ALA A 338 -9.61 -16.51 -17.87
N SER A 339 -8.81 -17.44 -17.35
CA SER A 339 -9.20 -18.36 -16.28
C SER A 339 -7.98 -19.00 -15.60
N ILE A 340 -8.17 -19.57 -14.43
CA ILE A 340 -7.17 -20.38 -13.72
C ILE A 340 -7.84 -21.65 -13.21
N GLY A 341 -7.23 -22.81 -13.45
CA GLY A 341 -7.89 -24.08 -13.21
C GLY A 341 -6.92 -25.24 -13.12
N VAL A 342 -7.46 -26.44 -13.00
CA VAL A 342 -6.65 -27.67 -12.85
C VAL A 342 -5.91 -28.03 -14.15
N HIS A 343 -4.78 -28.72 -14.04
CA HIS A 343 -3.83 -29.02 -15.11
C HIS A 343 -4.44 -29.61 -16.40
N ASN A 344 -5.56 -30.34 -16.30
CA ASN A 344 -6.21 -31.01 -17.43
C ASN A 344 -7.42 -30.25 -18.00
N ASP A 345 -7.66 -29.02 -17.55
CA ASP A 345 -8.57 -28.11 -18.23
C ASP A 345 -7.85 -27.49 -19.44
N PHE A 346 -8.46 -27.60 -20.61
CA PHE A 346 -7.99 -26.99 -21.86
C PHE A 346 -8.99 -25.97 -22.40
N SER A 347 -10.03 -25.66 -21.63
CA SER A 347 -11.01 -24.64 -21.96
C SER A 347 -10.48 -23.25 -21.59
N ILE A 348 -10.73 -22.28 -22.47
CA ILE A 348 -10.44 -20.88 -22.23
C ILE A 348 -11.72 -20.08 -22.53
N PRO A 349 -12.21 -19.25 -21.58
CA PRO A 349 -13.31 -18.34 -21.84
C PRO A 349 -12.93 -17.29 -22.89
N GLU A 350 -13.88 -16.93 -23.78
CA GLU A 350 -13.72 -15.83 -24.75
C GLU A 350 -14.13 -14.46 -24.21
#